data_AF-A0A3R6J0Y3-F1
#
_entry.id   AF-A0A3R6J0Y3-F1
#
_cell.length_a   1.000
_cell.length_b   1.000
_cell.length_c   1.000
_cell.angle_alpha   90.00
_cell.angle_beta   90.00
_cell.angle_gamma   90.00
#
_symmetry.space_group_name_H-M   'P 1'
#
loop_
_entity.id
_entity.type
_entity.pdbx_description
1 polymer ?
#
loop_
_entity_poly.entity_id
_entity_poly.type
_entity_poly.pdbx_seq_one_letter_code
_entity_poly.pdbx_strand_id
1 'polypeptide(L)'
;MKRKNANEEYLPIRFIKNMIEDPDAPYFADVADCDKHYAELADVSRYGVKGSQRLHFSRTAFVAADWTKYKQAYKITPELAKDLLGMDDLSFPAGKIKMPFRTVYFDLSDLRMTSTGDGISNTAHAFIEGIFLTYGKVPFEAKKPDLQDSSF
;
A
#
# COMPACT_ATOMS: atom_id res chain seq x y z
N MET A 1 -35.94 -6.56 -7.98
CA MET A 1 -34.47 -6.42 -7.91
C MET A 1 -34.08 -6.04 -6.49
N LYS A 2 -33.49 -6.95 -5.71
CA LYS A 2 -32.97 -6.60 -4.37
C LYS A 2 -31.79 -5.66 -4.57
N ARG A 3 -31.83 -4.48 -3.93
CA ARG A 3 -30.69 -3.54 -3.90
C ARG A 3 -29.48 -4.29 -3.35
N LYS A 4 -28.37 -4.37 -4.12
CA LYS A 4 -27.09 -4.83 -3.57
C LYS A 4 -26.73 -3.90 -2.41
N ASN A 5 -26.29 -4.49 -1.31
CA ASN A 5 -26.01 -3.78 -0.07
C ASN A 5 -25.02 -2.64 -0.33
N ALA A 6 -25.37 -1.43 0.11
CA ALA A 6 -24.51 -0.24 0.02
C ALA A 6 -23.26 -0.29 0.93
N ASN A 7 -22.98 -1.45 1.53
CA ASN A 7 -21.89 -1.71 2.47
C ASN A 7 -20.90 -2.77 1.96
N GLU A 8 -20.85 -3.02 0.64
CA GLU A 8 -19.78 -3.87 0.11
C GLU A 8 -18.45 -3.12 0.22
N GLU A 9 -17.63 -3.55 1.19
CA GLU A 9 -16.27 -3.06 1.35
C GLU A 9 -15.49 -3.26 0.04
N TYR A 10 -14.78 -2.21 -0.36
CA TYR A 10 -13.98 -2.17 -1.58
C TYR A 10 -13.08 -3.41 -1.72
N LEU A 11 -13.15 -4.08 -2.87
CA LEU A 11 -12.53 -5.40 -3.09
C LEU A 11 -11.03 -5.45 -2.75
N PRO A 12 -10.18 -4.49 -3.15
CA PRO A 12 -8.78 -4.45 -2.71
C PRO A 12 -8.59 -4.18 -1.21
N ILE A 13 -9.44 -3.39 -0.55
CA ILE A 13 -9.38 -3.27 0.92
C ILE A 13 -9.76 -4.61 1.55
N ARG A 14 -10.82 -5.26 1.06
CA ARG A 14 -11.23 -6.60 1.50
C ARG A 14 -10.12 -7.63 1.27
N PHE A 15 -9.47 -7.58 0.11
CA PHE A 15 -8.34 -8.43 -0.24
C PHE A 15 -7.20 -8.24 0.76
N ILE A 16 -6.76 -7.00 0.98
CA ILE A 16 -5.70 -6.67 1.96
C ILE A 16 -6.08 -7.13 3.38
N LYS A 17 -7.32 -6.87 3.84
CA LYS A 17 -7.78 -7.25 5.17
C LYS A 17 -7.84 -8.76 5.41
N ASN A 18 -8.07 -9.52 4.35
CA ASN A 18 -8.18 -10.98 4.42
C ASN A 18 -6.83 -11.69 4.21
N MET A 19 -5.77 -10.96 3.86
CA MET A 19 -4.43 -11.53 3.83
C MET A 19 -3.99 -11.87 5.25
N ILE A 20 -3.34 -13.03 5.40
CA ILE A 20 -2.71 -13.39 6.68
C ILE A 20 -1.47 -12.52 6.85
N GLU A 21 -1.57 -11.52 7.72
CA GLU A 21 -0.47 -10.62 8.06
C GLU A 21 0.62 -11.37 8.84
N ASP A 22 1.87 -10.98 8.59
CA ASP A 22 3.02 -11.38 9.39
C ASP A 22 3.14 -10.39 10.56
N PRO A 23 2.85 -10.80 11.82
CA PRO A 23 2.85 -9.87 12.96
C PRO A 23 4.25 -9.29 13.26
N ASP A 24 5.30 -9.96 12.80
CA ASP A 24 6.69 -9.54 13.00
C ASP A 24 7.22 -8.70 11.82
N ALA A 25 6.34 -8.27 10.92
CA ALA A 25 6.74 -7.53 9.74
C ALA A 25 7.38 -6.18 10.12
N PRO A 26 8.58 -5.86 9.60
CA PRO A 26 9.37 -4.71 10.05
C PRO A 26 8.73 -3.36 9.72
N TYR A 27 7.79 -3.31 8.77
CA TYR A 27 7.07 -2.07 8.47
C TYR A 27 6.19 -1.60 9.61
N PHE A 28 5.76 -2.48 10.52
CA PHE A 28 5.02 -2.06 11.71
C PHE A 28 5.90 -1.20 12.63
N ALA A 29 7.16 -1.60 12.84
CA ALA A 29 8.11 -0.81 13.62
C ALA A 29 8.41 0.53 12.93
N ASP A 30 8.65 0.53 11.62
CA ASP A 30 8.96 1.77 10.90
C ASP A 30 7.80 2.77 10.89
N VAL A 31 6.56 2.29 10.78
CA VAL A 31 5.36 3.13 10.91
C VAL A 31 5.21 3.66 12.34
N ALA A 32 5.50 2.84 13.35
CA ALA A 32 5.45 3.26 14.75
C ALA A 32 6.51 4.34 15.06
N ASP A 33 7.73 4.18 14.54
CA ASP A 33 8.80 5.17 14.66
C ASP A 33 8.44 6.48 13.95
N CYS A 34 7.85 6.39 12.77
CA CYS A 34 7.34 7.56 12.05
C CYS A 34 6.23 8.27 12.83
N ASP A 35 5.27 7.53 13.40
CA ASP A 35 4.22 8.12 14.22
C ASP A 35 4.76 8.75 15.51
N LYS A 36 5.75 8.11 16.15
CA LYS A 36 6.45 8.67 17.31
C LYS A 36 7.13 9.99 16.96
N HIS A 37 7.81 10.08 15.81
CA HIS A 37 8.41 11.32 15.34
C HIS A 37 7.37 12.46 15.26
N TYR A 38 6.21 12.21 14.64
CA TYR A 38 5.15 13.21 14.54
C TYR A 38 4.42 13.46 15.87
N ALA A 39 4.45 12.51 16.81
CA ALA A 39 3.92 12.68 18.17
C ALA A 39 4.76 13.64 19.01
N GLU A 40 6.08 13.64 18.82
CA GLU A 40 7.04 14.50 19.53
C GLU A 40 7.06 15.94 18.99
N LEU A 41 6.49 16.19 17.81
CA LEU A 41 6.33 17.54 17.29
C LEU A 41 5.30 18.31 18.13
N ALA A 42 5.71 19.49 18.60
CA ALA A 42 4.83 20.38 19.37
C ALA A 42 3.56 20.81 18.62
N ASP A 43 3.63 20.87 17.28
CA ASP A 43 2.49 21.23 16.44
C ASP A 43 2.56 20.59 15.05
N VAL A 44 1.65 19.65 14.78
CA VAL A 44 1.46 19.02 13.46
C VAL A 44 0.56 19.83 12.53
N SER A 45 -0.15 20.84 13.05
CA SER A 45 -1.03 21.70 12.24
C SER A 45 -0.27 22.55 11.24
N ARG A 46 1.05 22.75 11.45
CA ARG A 46 1.96 23.35 10.46
C ARG A 46 1.97 22.60 9.11
N TYR A 47 1.54 21.34 9.08
CA TYR A 47 1.39 20.54 7.87
C TYR A 47 -0.05 20.54 7.32
N GLY A 48 -0.94 21.37 7.87
CA GLY A 48 -2.37 21.39 7.54
C GLY A 48 -3.15 20.18 8.11
N VAL A 49 -2.58 19.49 9.09
CA VAL A 49 -3.12 18.23 9.64
C VAL A 49 -3.70 18.47 11.03
N LYS A 50 -4.92 17.98 11.29
CA LYS A 50 -5.50 18.00 12.63
C LYS A 50 -4.83 16.94 13.52
N GLY A 51 -4.74 17.16 14.83
CA GLY A 51 -4.17 16.17 15.76
C GLY A 51 -4.84 14.78 15.65
N SER A 52 -6.15 14.72 15.41
CA SER A 52 -6.89 13.46 15.19
C SER A 52 -6.49 12.71 13.91
N GLN A 53 -5.85 13.39 12.96
CA GLN A 53 -5.37 12.83 11.70
C GLN A 53 -3.87 12.46 11.74
N ARG A 54 -3.18 12.72 12.86
CA ARG A 54 -1.73 12.49 12.99
C ARG A 54 -1.31 11.10 12.53
N LEU A 55 -1.94 10.05 13.06
CA LEU A 55 -1.58 8.67 12.72
C LEU A 55 -1.72 8.37 11.22
N HIS A 56 -2.78 8.89 10.60
CA HIS A 56 -2.99 8.73 9.15
C HIS A 56 -1.91 9.49 8.36
N PHE A 57 -1.58 10.70 8.80
CA PHE A 57 -0.50 11.49 8.21
C PHE A 57 0.86 10.81 8.34
N SER A 58 1.21 10.27 9.52
CA SER A 58 2.44 9.50 9.74
C SER A 58 2.56 8.31 8.79
N ARG A 59 1.47 7.55 8.63
CA ARG A 59 1.42 6.42 7.68
C ARG A 59 1.64 6.87 6.24
N THR A 60 0.94 7.91 5.79
CA THR A 60 1.07 8.44 4.44
C THR A 60 2.48 9.00 4.18
N ALA A 61 3.04 9.73 5.15
CA ALA A 61 4.39 10.28 5.07
C ALA A 61 5.44 9.17 4.95
N PHE A 62 5.34 8.12 5.76
CA PHE A 62 6.21 6.96 5.68
C PHE A 62 6.14 6.28 4.31
N VAL A 63 4.93 5.93 3.84
CA VAL A 63 4.72 5.23 2.56
C VAL A 63 5.25 6.07 1.39
N ALA A 64 4.97 7.37 1.38
CA ALA A 64 5.48 8.27 0.35
C ALA A 64 7.02 8.39 0.38
N ALA A 65 7.61 8.54 1.56
CA ALA A 65 9.06 8.63 1.71
C ALA A 65 9.76 7.34 1.30
N ASP A 66 9.21 6.16 1.61
CA ASP A 66 9.81 4.90 1.20
C ASP A 66 9.65 4.64 -0.29
N TRP A 67 8.47 4.90 -0.86
CA TRP A 67 8.23 4.76 -2.29
C TRP A 67 9.13 5.68 -3.12
N THR A 68 9.32 6.94 -2.72
CA THR A 68 10.09 7.92 -3.50
C THR A 68 11.57 7.55 -3.70
N LYS A 69 12.11 6.63 -2.88
CA LYS A 69 13.46 6.06 -3.06
C LYS A 69 13.60 5.33 -4.40
N TYR A 70 12.57 4.58 -4.80
CA TYR A 70 12.63 3.70 -5.98
C TYR A 70 11.60 4.08 -7.06
N LYS A 71 10.51 4.76 -6.69
CA LYS A 71 9.42 5.24 -7.54
C LYS A 71 8.80 4.14 -8.42
N GLN A 72 8.66 2.95 -7.84
CA GLN A 72 8.27 1.77 -8.60
C GLN A 72 6.76 1.69 -8.71
N ALA A 73 6.29 1.59 -9.94
CA ALA A 73 4.89 1.55 -10.30
C ALA A 73 4.63 0.35 -11.21
N TYR A 74 3.61 -0.42 -10.91
CA TYR A 74 3.18 -1.58 -11.68
C TYR A 74 1.73 -1.38 -12.09
N LYS A 75 1.46 -1.51 -13.38
CA LYS A 75 0.10 -1.50 -13.89
C LYS A 75 -0.49 -2.90 -13.84
N ILE A 76 -1.65 -3.04 -13.20
CA ILE A 76 -2.40 -4.30 -13.24
C ILE A 76 -3.37 -4.28 -14.42
N THR A 77 -3.48 -5.39 -15.14
CA THR A 77 -4.51 -5.52 -16.17
C THR A 77 -5.87 -5.85 -15.53
N PRO A 78 -6.99 -5.50 -16.16
CA PRO A 78 -8.31 -5.87 -15.66
C PRO A 78 -8.51 -7.37 -15.44
N GLU A 79 -7.92 -8.21 -16.29
CA GLU A 79 -8.00 -9.66 -16.20
C GLU A 79 -7.30 -10.16 -14.94
N LEU A 80 -6.05 -9.73 -14.73
CA LEU A 80 -5.27 -10.10 -13.55
C LEU A 80 -5.91 -9.56 -12.26
N ALA A 81 -6.45 -8.35 -12.29
CA ALA A 81 -7.13 -7.76 -11.14
C ALA A 81 -8.40 -8.54 -10.79
N LYS A 82 -9.18 -8.96 -11.77
CA LYS A 82 -10.37 -9.77 -11.55
C LYS A 82 -10.02 -11.11 -10.90
N ASP A 83 -8.96 -11.75 -11.39
CA ASP A 83 -8.51 -13.03 -10.84
C ASP A 83 -7.99 -12.86 -9.41
N LEU A 84 -7.10 -11.90 -9.16
CA LEU A 84 -6.51 -11.66 -7.83
C LEU A 84 -7.54 -11.20 -6.79
N LEU A 85 -8.39 -10.22 -7.14
CA LEU A 85 -9.35 -9.64 -6.20
C LEU A 85 -10.60 -10.50 -6.03
N GLY A 86 -10.83 -11.46 -6.93
CA GLY A 86 -11.93 -12.42 -6.90
C GLY A 86 -11.60 -13.74 -6.23
N MET A 87 -10.38 -13.93 -5.70
CA MET A 87 -10.00 -15.17 -5.01
C MET A 87 -10.76 -15.31 -3.69
N ASP A 88 -11.40 -16.47 -3.49
CA ASP A 88 -12.06 -16.82 -2.23
C ASP A 88 -11.06 -17.32 -1.16
N ASP A 89 -9.98 -17.98 -1.60
CA ASP A 89 -8.90 -18.41 -0.72
C ASP A 89 -7.78 -17.36 -0.68
N LEU A 90 -7.79 -16.59 0.41
CA LEU A 90 -6.81 -15.55 0.71
C LEU A 90 -5.82 -15.98 1.81
N SER A 91 -5.70 -17.29 2.06
CA SER A 91 -4.74 -17.86 3.02
C SER A 91 -3.27 -17.67 2.63
N PHE A 92 -3.01 -16.94 1.54
CA PHE A 92 -1.68 -16.59 1.10
C PHE A 92 -0.99 -15.72 2.17
N PRO A 93 0.13 -16.17 2.77
CA PRO A 93 0.83 -15.38 3.77
C PRO A 93 1.46 -14.16 3.11
N ALA A 94 1.25 -12.96 3.67
CA ALA A 94 1.81 -11.72 3.12
C ALA A 94 3.34 -11.81 2.90
N GLY A 95 4.05 -12.50 3.81
CA GLY A 95 5.50 -12.74 3.71
C GLY A 95 5.97 -13.68 2.58
N LYS A 96 5.04 -14.32 1.85
CA LYS A 96 5.38 -15.10 0.65
C LYS A 96 5.46 -14.24 -0.61
N ILE A 97 4.94 -13.00 -0.58
CA ILE A 97 5.07 -12.07 -1.70
C ILE A 97 6.50 -11.55 -1.73
N LYS A 98 7.26 -12.00 -2.74
CA LYS A 98 8.62 -11.50 -3.00
C LYS A 98 8.55 -10.35 -3.99
N MET A 99 8.47 -9.12 -3.46
CA MET A 99 8.59 -7.93 -4.29
C MET A 99 10.06 -7.50 -4.41
N PRO A 100 10.51 -7.03 -5.59
CA PRO A 100 11.85 -6.46 -5.76
C PRO A 100 12.02 -5.12 -5.05
N PHE A 101 10.92 -4.48 -4.65
CA PHE A 101 10.90 -3.22 -3.92
C PHE A 101 9.93 -3.28 -2.76
N ARG A 102 10.32 -2.65 -1.68
CA ARG A 102 9.58 -2.64 -0.42
C ARG A 102 8.21 -1.96 -0.56
N THR A 103 8.22 -0.78 -1.15
CA THR A 103 7.00 -0.01 -1.41
C THR A 103 6.82 0.16 -2.90
N VAL A 104 5.64 -0.21 -3.40
CA VAL A 104 5.27 -0.12 -4.81
C VAL A 104 3.92 0.58 -4.95
N TYR A 105 3.72 1.25 -6.07
CA TYR A 105 2.42 1.75 -6.51
C TYR A 105 1.81 0.75 -7.48
N PHE A 106 0.60 0.28 -7.21
CA PHE A 106 -0.20 -0.45 -8.20
C PHE A 106 -1.18 0.51 -8.85
N ASP A 107 -0.99 0.72 -10.15
CA ASP A 107 -1.89 1.49 -10.99
C ASP A 107 -3.12 0.62 -11.31
N LEU A 108 -4.28 1.09 -10.84
CA LEU A 108 -5.60 0.47 -10.97
C LEU A 108 -6.53 1.28 -11.88
N SER A 109 -6.04 2.33 -12.54
CA SER A 109 -6.83 3.27 -13.34
C SER A 109 -7.73 2.59 -14.38
N ASP A 110 -7.21 1.55 -15.04
CA ASP A 110 -7.95 0.77 -16.05
C ASP A 110 -9.15 0.01 -15.48
N LEU A 111 -9.17 -0.26 -14.18
CA LEU A 111 -10.27 -0.97 -13.52
C LEU A 111 -11.50 -0.08 -13.34
N ARG A 112 -11.34 1.24 -13.42
CA ARG A 112 -12.40 2.25 -13.21
C ARG A 112 -13.25 1.95 -11.97
N MET A 113 -12.59 1.53 -10.89
CA MET A 113 -13.28 1.15 -9.66
C MET A 113 -13.80 2.39 -8.97
N THR A 114 -15.09 2.43 -8.69
CA THR A 114 -15.70 3.50 -7.91
C THR A 114 -15.22 3.43 -6.47
N SER A 115 -14.77 4.56 -5.93
CA SER A 115 -14.36 4.69 -4.55
C SER A 115 -15.56 5.07 -3.68
N THR A 116 -15.81 4.31 -2.62
CA THR A 116 -16.84 4.57 -1.61
C THR A 116 -16.17 4.56 -0.24
N GLY A 117 -15.82 5.75 0.26
CA GLY A 117 -15.11 5.88 1.54
C GLY A 117 -15.39 7.23 2.21
N ASP A 118 -15.08 7.31 3.50
CA ASP A 118 -15.26 8.52 4.30
C ASP A 118 -14.51 9.69 3.66
N GLY A 119 -15.25 10.74 3.26
CA GLY A 119 -14.71 11.93 2.59
C GLY A 119 -14.99 12.03 1.10
N ILE A 120 -15.59 11.00 0.48
CA ILE A 120 -16.06 11.06 -0.91
C ILE A 120 -17.52 11.50 -0.91
N SER A 121 -17.78 12.68 -1.46
CA SER A 121 -19.15 13.18 -1.64
C SER A 121 -19.97 12.18 -2.45
N ASN A 122 -21.22 11.96 -2.06
CA ASN A 122 -22.19 11.14 -2.82
C ASN A 122 -22.44 11.68 -4.26
N THR A 123 -21.98 12.89 -4.57
CA THR A 123 -22.02 13.51 -5.90
C THR A 123 -20.71 13.43 -6.67
N ALA A 124 -19.62 13.00 -6.04
CA ALA A 124 -18.33 12.84 -6.66
C ALA A 124 -18.18 11.39 -7.14
N HIS A 125 -18.14 11.20 -8.46
CA HIS A 125 -17.63 9.95 -9.03
C HIS A 125 -16.11 9.93 -8.86
N ALA A 126 -15.65 9.55 -7.66
CA ALA A 126 -14.24 9.30 -7.42
C ALA A 126 -13.91 7.88 -7.90
N PHE A 127 -12.93 7.77 -8.78
CA PHE A 127 -12.35 6.49 -9.18
C PHE A 127 -11.04 6.27 -8.44
N ILE A 128 -10.72 5.01 -8.17
CA ILE A 128 -9.44 4.64 -7.56
C ILE A 128 -8.41 4.51 -8.67
N GLU A 129 -7.49 5.46 -8.71
CA GLU A 129 -6.38 5.46 -9.66
C GLU A 129 -5.30 4.43 -9.30
N GLY A 130 -5.13 4.13 -8.02
CA GLY A 130 -4.17 3.13 -7.57
C GLY A 130 -4.04 2.99 -6.06
N ILE A 131 -3.19 2.06 -5.66
CA ILE A 131 -2.89 1.75 -4.26
C ILE A 131 -1.39 1.69 -4.03
N PHE A 132 -0.92 2.17 -2.89
CA PHE A 132 0.43 1.88 -2.42
C PHE A 132 0.41 0.61 -1.59
N LEU A 133 1.28 -0.34 -1.93
CA LEU A 133 1.51 -1.55 -1.13
C LEU A 133 2.95 -1.52 -0.59
N THR A 134 3.07 -1.67 0.72
CA THR A 134 4.36 -1.76 1.42
C THR A 134 4.50 -3.15 2.02
N TYR A 135 5.44 -3.95 1.52
CA TYR A 135 5.73 -5.30 2.01
C TYR A 135 7.09 -5.33 2.71
N GLY A 136 7.10 -5.77 3.98
CA GLY A 136 8.22 -5.98 4.91
C GLY A 136 9.67 -5.73 4.45
N LYS A 137 10.58 -6.65 4.81
CA LYS A 137 11.99 -6.57 4.39
C LYS A 137 12.08 -7.07 2.96
N VAL A 138 12.38 -6.17 2.04
CA VAL A 138 12.93 -6.57 0.74
C VAL A 138 14.44 -6.66 0.92
N PRO A 139 15.05 -7.86 0.85
CA PRO A 139 16.49 -7.98 0.79
C PRO A 139 16.92 -7.47 -0.58
N PHE A 140 17.01 -6.15 -0.74
CA PHE A 140 17.79 -5.59 -1.83
C PHE A 140 19.26 -5.68 -1.43
N GLU A 141 19.76 -6.92 -1.32
CA GLU A 141 21.17 -7.13 -1.57
C GLU A 141 21.31 -6.94 -3.08
N ALA A 142 21.68 -5.72 -3.47
CA ALA A 142 22.50 -5.58 -4.66
C ALA A 142 23.78 -6.38 -4.39
N LYS A 143 23.73 -7.70 -4.59
CA LYS A 143 24.94 -8.42 -4.97
C LYS A 143 25.37 -7.72 -6.23
N LYS A 144 26.36 -6.82 -6.09
CA LYS A 144 27.21 -6.45 -7.20
C LYS A 144 27.58 -7.79 -7.83
N PRO A 145 27.28 -8.04 -9.11
CA PRO A 145 27.85 -9.20 -9.75
C PRO A 145 29.36 -9.09 -9.50
N ASP A 146 29.94 -10.10 -8.87
CA ASP A 146 31.37 -10.21 -8.74
C ASP A 146 31.91 -10.11 -10.18
N LEU A 147 32.44 -8.93 -10.52
CA LEU A 147 33.34 -8.79 -11.64
C LEU A 147 34.58 -9.56 -11.21
N GLN A 148 34.54 -10.88 -11.41
CA GLN A 148 35.75 -11.66 -11.47
C GLN A 148 36.58 -11.03 -12.59
N ASP A 149 37.72 -10.49 -12.18
CA ASP A 149 38.82 -10.10 -13.03
C ASP A 149 39.00 -11.14 -14.13
N SER A 150 38.57 -10.79 -15.34
CA SER A 150 39.07 -11.41 -16.56
C SER A 150 40.37 -10.69 -16.90
N SER A 151 41.42 -11.01 -16.16
CA SER A 151 42.78 -10.75 -16.59
C SER A 151 43.06 -11.65 -17.80
N PHE A 152 43.13 -11.03 -18.97
CA PHE A 152 43.83 -11.54 -20.15
C PHE A 152 45.33 -11.65 -19.86
#